data_AF-B0C688-F1
#
_entry.id   AF-B0C688-F1
#
_cell.length_a   1.000
_cell.length_b   1.000
_cell.length_c   1.000
_cell.angle_alpha   90.00
_cell.angle_beta   90.00
_cell.angle_gamma   90.00
#
_symmetry.space_group_name_H-M   'P 1'
#
loop_
_entity.id
_entity.type
_entity.pdbx_description
1 polymer ?
#
loop_
_entity_poly.entity_id
_entity_poly.type
_entity_poly.pdbx_seq_one_letter_code
_entity_poly.pdbx_strand_id
1 'polypeptide(L)' 'MGARLRTLLNSSEEQTLFELRTATTVPQRVKDRAAMIRLSHQGMYVEKIGLSGN' A
#
# COMPACT_ATOMS: atom_id res chain seq x y z
N MET A 1 0.21 -19.74 -9.14
CA MET A 1 0.63 -18.34 -9.38
C MET A 1 -0.61 -17.46 -9.17
N GLY A 2 -0.72 -16.84 -8.00
CA GLY A 2 -1.94 -16.14 -7.54
C GLY A 2 -2.29 -14.93 -8.42
N ALA A 3 -3.59 -14.70 -8.60
CA ALA A 3 -4.12 -13.66 -9.47
C ALA A 3 -3.59 -12.27 -9.09
N ARG A 4 -3.09 -11.52 -10.08
CA ARG A 4 -2.73 -10.11 -9.95
C ARG A 4 -4.01 -9.28 -9.74
N LEU A 5 -4.38 -9.02 -8.49
CA LEU A 5 -5.33 -7.96 -8.19
C LEU A 5 -4.62 -6.62 -8.38
N ARG A 6 -4.68 -6.08 -9.61
CA ARG A 6 -4.33 -4.69 -9.89
C ARG A 6 -5.47 -3.83 -9.38
N THR A 7 -5.33 -3.29 -8.17
CA THR A 7 -6.24 -2.27 -7.67
C THR A 7 -6.10 -1.05 -8.57
N LEU A 8 -7.16 -0.65 -9.26
CA LEU A 8 -7.20 0.61 -9.97
C LEU A 8 -7.58 1.69 -8.94
N LEU A 9 -6.66 2.59 -8.67
CA LEU A 9 -6.87 3.75 -7.82
C LEU A 9 -7.05 4.97 -8.73
N ASN A 10 -7.96 5.85 -8.36
CA ASN A 10 -8.02 7.19 -8.91
C ASN A 10 -7.03 8.12 -8.17
N SER A 11 -6.76 9.30 -8.73
CA SER A 11 -5.77 10.23 -8.16
C SER A 11 -6.10 10.67 -6.72
N SER A 12 -7.39 10.76 -6.37
CA SER A 12 -7.81 11.10 -5.01
C SER A 12 -7.52 9.97 -4.02
N GLU A 13 -7.76 8.71 -4.41
CA GLU A 13 -7.46 7.54 -3.59
C GLU A 13 -5.95 7.38 -3.38
N GLU A 14 -5.13 7.64 -4.40
CA GLU A 14 -3.67 7.66 -4.25
C GLU A 14 -3.20 8.74 -3.26
N GLN A 15 -3.82 9.93 -3.31
CA GLN A 15 -3.54 11.03 -2.39
C GLN A 15 -3.90 10.63 -0.94
N THR A 16 -5.10 10.06 -0.74
CA THR A 16 -5.55 9.59 0.58
C THR A 16 -4.66 8.49 1.14
N LEU A 17 -4.23 7.52 0.32
CA LEU A 17 -3.31 6.46 0.78
C LEU A 17 -1.91 7.01 1.12
N PHE A 18 -1.47 8.08 0.42
CA PHE A 18 -0.24 8.77 0.77
C PHE A 18 -0.35 9.51 2.10
N GLU A 19 -1.46 10.20 2.34
CA GLU A 19 -1.74 10.88 3.61
C GLU A 19 -1.85 9.88 4.77
N LEU A 20 -2.50 8.74 4.56
CA LEU A 20 -2.58 7.68 5.56
C LEU A 20 -1.21 7.09 5.93
N ARG A 21 -0.27 7.05 4.99
CA ARG A 21 1.11 6.60 5.26
C ARG A 21 1.87 7.59 6.14
N THR A 22 1.65 8.90 5.96
CA THR A 22 2.39 9.97 6.68
C THR A 22 1.71 10.41 7.97
N ALA A 23 0.41 10.16 8.11
CA ALA A 23 -0.37 10.53 9.27
C ALA A 23 0.20 9.91 10.57
N THR A 24 0.37 10.73 11.60
CA THR A 24 0.91 10.31 12.91
C THR A 24 -0.15 9.73 13.84
N THR A 25 -1.43 9.99 13.55
CA THR A 25 -2.60 9.60 14.35
C THR A 25 -3.15 8.21 14.02
N VAL A 26 -2.70 7.60 12.92
CA VAL A 26 -3.15 6.26 12.50
C VAL A 26 -2.19 5.16 12.94
N PRO A 27 -2.71 3.98 13.36
CA PRO A 27 -1.89 2.84 13.73
C PRO A 27 -0.97 2.37 12.60
N GLN A 28 0.21 1.85 12.95
CA GLN A 28 1.21 1.35 11.98
C GLN A 28 0.62 0.34 10.97
N ARG A 29 -0.24 -0.58 11.43
CA ARG A 29 -0.91 -1.58 10.56
C ARG A 29 -1.73 -0.94 9.44
N VAL A 30 -2.30 0.24 9.68
CA VAL A 30 -3.08 0.99 8.67
C VAL A 30 -2.14 1.60 7.63
N LYS A 31 -0.98 2.12 8.07
CA LYS A 31 0.07 2.62 7.18
C LYS A 31 0.62 1.52 6.28
N ASP A 32 0.88 0.34 6.85
CA ASP A 32 1.40 -0.80 6.11
C ASP A 32 0.40 -1.29 5.05
N ARG A 33 -0.90 -1.34 5.39
CA ARG A 33 -1.97 -1.64 4.43
C ARG A 33 -2.08 -0.58 3.34
N ALA A 34 -1.98 0.70 3.68
CA ALA A 34 -2.03 1.78 2.70
C ALA A 34 -0.86 1.70 1.70
N ALA A 35 0.34 1.39 2.20
CA ALA A 35 1.52 1.15 1.36
C ALA A 35 1.32 -0.09 0.45
N MET A 36 0.78 -1.18 0.98
CA MET A 36 0.51 -2.41 0.23
C MET A 36 -0.49 -2.19 -0.91
N ILE A 37 -1.56 -1.44 -0.67
CA ILE A 37 -2.58 -1.14 -1.70
C ILE A 37 -1.99 -0.26 -2.81
N ARG A 38 -1.17 0.74 -2.45
CA ARG A 38 -0.50 1.61 -3.41
C ARG A 38 0.53 0.86 -4.27
N LEU A 39 1.24 -0.09 -3.68
CA LEU A 39 2.20 -0.94 -4.40
C LEU A 39 1.50 -1.95 -5.31
N SER A 40 0.34 -2.46 -4.89
CA SER A 40 -0.54 -3.30 -5.73
C SER A 40 -1.09 -2.52 -6.94
N HIS A 41 -1.41 -1.23 -6.77
CA HIS A 41 -1.82 -0.35 -7.85
C HIS A 41 -0.72 -0.15 -8.91
N GLN A 42 0.53 -0.01 -8.45
CA GLN A 42 1.71 0.10 -9.31
C GLN A 42 2.11 -1.22 -9.99
N GLY A 43 1.36 -2.30 -9.76
CA GLY A 43 1.65 -3.62 -10.32
C GLY A 43 2.86 -4.31 -9.70
N MET A 44 3.34 -3.81 -8.56
CA MET A 44 4.46 -4.40 -7.83
C MET A 44 3.96 -5.50 -6.88
N TYR A 45 4.76 -6.56 -6.76
CA TYR A 45 4.48 -7.71 -5.91
C TYR A 45 4.41 -7.30 -4.42
N VAL A 46 3.31 -7.68 -3.75
CA VAL A 46 3.12 -7.55 -2.29
C VAL A 46 4.29 -8.15 -1.51
N GLU A 47 4.94 -9.18 -2.06
CA GLU A 47 5.97 -9.97 -1.37
C GLU A 47 7.31 -9.24 -1.21
N LYS A 48 7.57 -8.15 -1.95
CA LYS A 48 8.82 -7.36 -1.78
C LYS A 48 8.80 -6.46 -0.54
N ILE A 49 7.64 -6.26 0.08
CA ILE A 49 7.47 -5.31 1.20
C ILE A 49 7.71 -5.99 2.55
N GLY A 50 7.67 -7.33 2.61
CA GLY A 50 7.88 -8.12 3.83
C GLY A 50 9.34 -8.42 4.20
N LEU A 51 10.33 -7.88 3.46
CA LEU A 51 11.75 -8.24 3.64
C LEU A 51 12.59 -7.24 4.48
N SER A 52 11.99 -6.20 5.05
CA SER A 52 12.69 -5.28 5.97
C SER A 52 12.22 -5.48 7.40
N GLY A 53 12.61 -6.63 7.98
CA GLY A 53 12.37 -6.98 9.37
C GLY A 53 13.32 -8.07 9.82
N ASN A 54 14.60 -7.70 9.98
CA ASN A 54 15.57 -8.36 10.85
C ASN A 54 16.23 -7.26 11.67
#